data_AF-A0AAN9KK88-F1
#
_entry.id   AF-A0AAN9KK88-F1
#
_cell.length_a   1.000
_cell.length_b   1.000
_cell.length_c   1.000
_cell.angle_alpha   90.00
_cell.angle_beta   90.00
_cell.angle_gamma   90.00
#
_symmetry.space_group_name_H-M   'P 1'
#
loop_
_entity.id
_entity.type
_entity.pdbx_description
1 polymer ?
#
loop_
_entity_poly.entity_id
_entity_poly.type
_entity_poly.pdbx_seq_one_letter_code
_entity_poly.pdbx_strand_id
1 'polypeptide(L)'
;MQSIPVPSVQELAKKSLIKVPDQYVIPEGESVLASNATSLPQVPVIDLSKLLSKDLKELEKLNHACKEWGFFQLVNHGVSTSLRENMKRGTVELFELPMEEKKKLWQKEGDIYGFGQAFVFDEKQKLEWADGFVTASLPTHLRKPRIFNQLPQLFRESIDTYSVELKNLAIEMMKLMGNALAIDPNEMTEIFTEGTLTIRINYYPPCPEPERVIGLKAHSDLGGLTILLQTNDVQGLQVKKDGQWIPINPYLVLSSSTLETS
;
A
#
# COMPACT_ATOMS: atom_id res chain seq x y z
N MET A 1 18.83 3.22 -12.79
CA MET A 1 19.09 4.44 -11.99
C MET A 1 18.98 4.05 -10.52
N GLN A 2 19.85 4.53 -9.64
CA GLN A 2 19.91 4.08 -8.24
C GLN A 2 19.17 5.07 -7.35
N SER A 3 18.37 4.57 -6.40
CA SER A 3 17.64 5.43 -5.46
C SER A 3 18.61 6.05 -4.45
N ILE A 4 18.45 7.34 -4.16
CA ILE A 4 19.25 8.08 -3.17
C ILE A 4 18.53 8.15 -1.81
N PRO A 5 19.27 8.10 -0.68
CA PRO A 5 18.69 8.30 0.65
C PRO A 5 18.10 9.70 0.83
N VAL A 6 16.97 9.80 1.54
CA VAL A 6 16.34 11.09 1.89
C VAL A 6 16.18 11.25 3.41
N PRO A 7 16.07 12.48 3.93
CA PRO A 7 15.84 12.70 5.36
C PRO A 7 14.54 12.07 5.88
N SER A 8 14.52 11.63 7.14
CA SER A 8 13.29 11.18 7.79
C SER A 8 12.34 12.35 8.05
N VAL A 9 11.14 12.26 7.50
CA VAL A 9 10.05 13.23 7.71
C VAL A 9 9.53 13.16 9.14
N GLN A 10 9.53 11.97 9.77
CA GLN A 10 9.17 11.82 11.18
C GLN A 10 10.09 12.64 12.09
N GLU A 11 11.40 12.67 11.82
CA GLU A 11 12.33 13.52 12.58
C GLU A 11 12.19 15.01 12.24
N LEU A 12 11.86 15.35 11.00
CA LEU A 12 11.56 16.74 10.64
C LEU A 12 10.32 17.25 11.38
N ALA A 13 9.26 16.44 11.47
CA ALA A 13 8.03 16.81 12.17
C ALA A 13 8.25 17.08 13.68
N LYS A 14 9.24 16.44 14.31
CA LYS A 14 9.60 16.71 15.72
C LYS A 14 10.21 18.10 15.94
N LYS A 15 10.72 18.76 14.90
CA LYS A 15 11.45 20.05 15.02
C LYS A 15 10.55 21.28 15.16
N SER A 16 9.24 21.12 15.38
CA SER A 16 8.27 22.24 15.47
C SER A 16 8.40 23.23 14.31
N LEU A 17 8.36 22.70 13.08
CA LEU A 17 8.50 23.49 11.86
C LEU A 17 7.29 24.43 11.68
N ILE A 18 7.56 25.70 11.37
CA ILE A 18 6.52 26.67 10.98
C ILE A 18 6.19 26.54 9.49
N LYS A 19 7.17 26.15 8.67
CA LYS A 19 7.02 25.96 7.22
C LYS A 19 7.64 24.64 6.78
N VAL A 20 7.06 24.01 5.77
CA VAL A 20 7.64 22.82 5.14
C VAL A 20 8.84 23.21 4.26
N PRO A 21 9.92 22.41 4.24
CA PRO A 21 11.05 22.67 3.33
C PRO A 21 10.61 22.60 1.87
N ASP A 22 11.20 23.43 1.01
CA ASP A 22 10.81 23.57 -0.40
C ASP A 22 10.84 22.24 -1.18
N GLN A 23 11.70 21.30 -0.79
CA GLN A 23 11.77 19.98 -1.42
C GLN A 23 10.49 19.15 -1.28
N TYR A 24 9.62 19.44 -0.29
CA TYR A 24 8.34 18.75 -0.10
C TYR A 24 7.15 19.52 -0.68
N VAL A 25 7.36 20.77 -1.09
CA VAL A 25 6.29 21.62 -1.64
C VAL A 25 5.92 21.11 -3.03
N ILE A 26 4.67 20.68 -3.18
CA ILE A 26 4.13 20.26 -4.48
C ILE A 26 3.92 21.47 -5.42
N PRO A 27 4.07 21.31 -6.74
CA PRO A 27 3.75 22.37 -7.71
C PRO A 27 2.32 22.89 -7.60
N GLU A 28 2.12 24.16 -7.96
CA GLU A 28 0.77 24.74 -8.05
C GLU A 28 -0.09 23.97 -9.06
N GLY A 29 -1.29 23.54 -8.64
CA GLY A 29 -2.20 22.71 -9.45
C GLY A 29 -2.19 21.21 -9.12
N GLU A 30 -1.20 20.71 -8.38
CA GLU A 30 -1.19 19.34 -7.84
C GLU A 30 -1.87 19.23 -6.46
N SER A 31 -2.28 20.36 -5.86
CA SER A 31 -2.99 20.38 -4.57
C SER A 31 -4.36 19.73 -4.73
N VAL A 32 -4.45 18.47 -4.29
CA VAL A 32 -5.66 17.67 -4.35
C VAL A 32 -6.55 18.01 -3.16
N LEU A 33 -7.21 19.17 -3.21
CA LEU A 33 -8.35 19.40 -2.34
C LEU A 33 -9.49 18.50 -2.81
N ALA A 34 -10.03 17.71 -1.87
CA ALA A 34 -11.17 16.84 -2.10
C ALA A 34 -12.28 17.59 -2.85
N SER A 35 -12.82 16.99 -3.91
CA SER A 35 -13.86 17.65 -4.68
C SER A 35 -15.08 17.90 -3.79
N ASN A 36 -15.59 19.13 -3.77
CA ASN A 36 -16.82 19.52 -3.06
C ASN A 36 -18.09 19.00 -3.76
N ALA A 37 -18.00 17.88 -4.50
CA ALA A 37 -19.13 17.33 -5.21
C ALA A 37 -20.14 16.72 -4.23
N THR A 38 -21.41 17.09 -4.40
CA THR A 38 -22.54 16.69 -3.54
C THR A 38 -22.89 15.20 -3.63
N SER A 39 -22.34 14.46 -4.59
CA SER A 39 -22.46 13.00 -4.69
C SER A 39 -21.26 12.39 -5.42
N LEU A 40 -20.21 12.05 -4.67
CA LEU A 40 -19.08 11.30 -5.23
C LEU A 40 -19.48 9.83 -5.47
N PRO A 41 -19.00 9.20 -6.56
CA PRO A 41 -19.11 7.76 -6.75
C PRO A 41 -18.56 7.00 -5.54
N GLN A 42 -19.23 5.90 -5.15
CA GLN A 42 -18.79 5.07 -4.03
C GLN A 42 -17.96 3.90 -4.54
N VAL A 43 -16.79 3.70 -3.94
CA VAL A 43 -15.96 2.52 -4.22
C VAL A 43 -16.73 1.23 -3.91
N PRO A 44 -16.73 0.24 -4.83
CA PRO A 44 -17.38 -1.04 -4.59
C PRO A 44 -16.85 -1.75 -3.34
N VAL A 45 -17.76 -2.36 -2.58
CA VAL A 45 -17.42 -3.22 -1.44
C VAL A 45 -17.75 -4.66 -1.81
N ILE A 46 -16.76 -5.53 -1.90
CA ILE A 46 -16.91 -6.93 -2.29
C ILE A 46 -16.91 -7.83 -1.05
N ASP A 47 -17.88 -8.74 -0.95
CA ASP A 47 -17.99 -9.74 0.11
C ASP A 47 -17.40 -11.08 -0.34
N LEU A 48 -16.23 -11.44 0.20
CA LEU A 48 -15.56 -12.69 -0.18
C LEU A 48 -16.41 -13.92 0.16
N SER A 49 -17.14 -13.92 1.28
CA SER A 49 -17.95 -15.07 1.69
C SER A 49 -19.06 -15.38 0.67
N LYS A 50 -19.65 -14.33 0.08
CA LYS A 50 -20.66 -14.47 -0.97
C LYS A 50 -20.07 -14.97 -2.28
N LEU A 51 -18.90 -14.46 -2.67
CA LEU A 51 -18.18 -14.96 -3.84
C LEU A 51 -17.87 -16.47 -3.71
N LEU A 52 -17.40 -16.90 -2.53
CA LEU A 52 -17.13 -18.31 -2.26
C LEU A 52 -18.40 -19.18 -2.25
N SER A 53 -19.55 -18.60 -1.89
CA SER A 53 -20.86 -19.25 -2.04
C SER A 53 -21.42 -19.24 -3.47
N LYS A 54 -20.65 -18.73 -4.45
CA LYS A 54 -21.02 -18.60 -5.87
C LYS A 54 -22.24 -17.70 -6.10
N ASP A 55 -22.39 -16.65 -5.29
CA ASP A 55 -23.42 -15.63 -5.50
C ASP A 55 -23.12 -14.88 -6.82
N LEU A 56 -24.01 -15.03 -7.80
CA LEU A 56 -23.87 -14.43 -9.12
C LEU A 56 -23.90 -12.90 -9.08
N LYS A 57 -24.67 -12.30 -8.16
CA LYS A 57 -24.73 -10.83 -8.02
C LYS A 57 -23.43 -10.28 -7.48
N GLU A 58 -22.81 -10.99 -6.53
CA GLU A 58 -21.50 -10.58 -6.01
C GLU A 58 -20.39 -10.75 -7.07
N LEU A 59 -20.48 -11.79 -7.91
CA LEU A 59 -19.57 -12.00 -9.03
C LEU A 59 -19.70 -10.89 -10.10
N GLU A 60 -20.93 -10.50 -10.46
CA GLU A 60 -21.19 -9.37 -11.36
C GLU A 60 -20.65 -8.06 -10.79
N LYS A 61 -20.81 -7.85 -9.48
CA LYS A 61 -20.26 -6.70 -8.75
C LYS A 61 -18.73 -6.67 -8.78
N LEU A 62 -18.08 -7.84 -8.64
CA LEU A 62 -16.63 -7.96 -8.79
C LEU A 62 -16.18 -7.63 -10.22
N ASN A 63 -16.85 -8.18 -11.24
CA ASN A 63 -16.56 -7.85 -12.65
C ASN A 63 -16.67 -6.33 -12.90
N HIS A 64 -17.73 -5.69 -12.39
CA HIS A 64 -17.91 -4.25 -12.50
C HIS A 64 -16.80 -3.47 -11.77
N ALA A 65 -16.44 -3.87 -10.54
CA ALA A 65 -15.36 -3.24 -9.79
C ALA A 65 -14.01 -3.36 -10.52
N CYS A 66 -13.71 -4.51 -11.10
CA CYS A 66 -12.50 -4.71 -11.88
C CYS A 66 -12.45 -3.81 -13.12
N LYS A 67 -13.52 -3.76 -13.92
CA LYS A 67 -13.55 -3.00 -15.19
C LYS A 67 -13.65 -1.49 -15.03
N GLU A 68 -14.47 -1.03 -14.08
CA GLU A 68 -14.82 0.39 -13.97
C GLU A 68 -13.97 1.15 -12.95
N TRP A 69 -13.34 0.42 -12.02
CA TRP A 69 -12.60 1.02 -10.90
C TRP A 69 -11.15 0.56 -10.80
N GLY A 70 -10.84 -0.72 -11.08
CA GLY A 70 -9.53 -1.31 -10.75
C GLY A 70 -9.23 -1.33 -9.24
N PHE A 71 -10.24 -1.02 -8.41
CA PHE A 71 -10.11 -0.78 -6.97
C PHE A 71 -11.41 -1.12 -6.24
N PHE A 72 -11.33 -1.83 -5.12
CA PHE A 72 -12.50 -2.18 -4.30
C PHE A 72 -12.13 -2.53 -2.86
N GLN A 73 -13.05 -2.29 -1.93
CA GLN A 73 -12.91 -2.75 -0.55
C GLN A 73 -13.32 -4.21 -0.46
N LEU A 74 -12.64 -5.00 0.36
CA LEU A 74 -12.98 -6.42 0.58
C LEU A 74 -13.41 -6.63 2.03
N VAL A 75 -14.56 -7.29 2.23
CA VAL A 75 -15.10 -7.66 3.54
C VAL A 75 -15.28 -9.17 3.63
N ASN A 76 -15.41 -9.68 4.86
CA ASN A 76 -15.54 -11.11 5.14
C ASN A 76 -14.41 -11.96 4.51
N HIS A 77 -13.21 -11.39 4.41
CA HIS A 77 -12.05 -11.94 3.72
C HIS A 77 -11.32 -13.07 4.48
N GLY A 78 -11.80 -13.49 5.65
CA GLY A 78 -11.23 -14.59 6.43
C GLY A 78 -9.93 -14.29 7.19
N VAL A 79 -9.13 -13.31 6.77
CA VAL A 79 -7.91 -12.91 7.50
C VAL A 79 -8.22 -12.50 8.94
N SER A 80 -7.61 -13.20 9.91
CA SER A 80 -7.87 -13.01 11.34
C SER A 80 -7.68 -11.57 11.79
N THR A 81 -8.65 -11.07 12.57
CA THR A 81 -8.53 -9.75 13.22
C THR A 81 -7.32 -9.68 14.15
N SER A 82 -7.04 -10.73 14.94
CA SER A 82 -5.86 -10.71 15.84
C SER A 82 -4.55 -10.61 15.06
N LEU A 83 -4.47 -11.24 13.88
CA LEU A 83 -3.30 -11.17 13.03
C LEU A 83 -3.12 -9.77 12.40
N ARG A 84 -4.22 -9.15 11.95
CA ARG A 84 -4.18 -7.76 11.47
C ARG A 84 -3.76 -6.79 12.57
N GLU A 85 -4.28 -6.93 13.77
CA GLU A 85 -3.87 -6.08 14.91
C GLU A 85 -2.41 -6.30 15.31
N ASN A 86 -1.89 -7.53 15.23
CA ASN A 86 -0.46 -7.80 15.42
C ASN A 86 0.41 -7.08 14.37
N MET A 87 -0.02 -7.09 13.10
CA MET A 87 0.67 -6.36 12.03
C MET A 87 0.65 -4.84 12.23
N LYS A 88 -0.50 -4.28 12.66
CA LYS A 88 -0.61 -2.86 13.02
C LYS A 88 0.34 -2.49 14.16
N ARG A 89 0.33 -3.28 15.24
CA ARG A 89 1.22 -3.06 16.39
C ARG A 89 2.69 -3.13 16.00
N GLY A 90 3.11 -4.17 15.27
CA GLY A 90 4.50 -4.30 14.82
C GLY A 90 4.94 -3.18 13.88
N THR A 91 4.01 -2.65 13.07
CA THR A 91 4.23 -1.44 12.27
C THR A 91 4.48 -0.21 13.13
N VAL A 92 3.65 0.02 14.16
CA VAL A 92 3.84 1.14 15.09
C VAL A 92 5.17 1.00 15.83
N GLU A 93 5.45 -0.17 16.39
CA GLU A 93 6.71 -0.45 17.12
C GLU A 93 7.94 -0.21 16.24
N LEU A 94 7.89 -0.62 14.96
CA LEU A 94 8.96 -0.36 13.99
C LEU A 94 9.23 1.14 13.81
N PHE A 95 8.18 1.95 13.67
CA PHE A 95 8.29 3.41 13.52
C PHE A 95 8.50 4.15 14.86
N GLU A 96 8.43 3.47 15.99
CA GLU A 96 8.80 4.00 17.31
C GLU A 96 10.23 3.66 17.72
N LEU A 97 10.92 2.79 16.98
CA LEU A 97 12.33 2.48 17.24
C LEU A 97 13.19 3.74 17.32
N PRO A 98 14.22 3.76 18.21
CA PRO A 98 15.22 4.81 18.22
C PRO A 98 15.87 4.98 16.85
N MET A 99 16.23 6.22 16.51
CA MET A 99 16.80 6.52 15.19
C MET A 99 18.08 5.70 14.89
N GLU A 100 18.89 5.42 15.92
CA GLU A 100 20.09 4.58 15.76
C GLU A 100 19.75 3.12 15.38
N GLU A 101 18.60 2.59 15.81
CA GLU A 101 18.13 1.26 15.38
C GLU A 101 17.55 1.32 13.97
N LYS A 102 16.75 2.35 13.64
CA LYS A 102 16.21 2.55 12.28
C LYS A 102 17.31 2.71 11.23
N LYS A 103 18.39 3.41 11.55
CA LYS A 103 19.55 3.57 10.65
C LYS A 103 20.20 2.25 10.26
N LYS A 104 20.20 1.22 11.13
CA LYS A 104 20.73 -0.11 10.78
C LYS A 104 19.91 -0.79 9.68
N LEU A 105 18.63 -0.42 9.62
CA LEU A 105 17.63 -0.88 8.67
C LEU A 105 17.50 0.05 7.45
N TRP A 106 18.32 1.09 7.31
CA TRP A 106 18.23 2.04 6.18
C TRP A 106 18.48 1.37 4.84
N GLN A 107 17.82 1.88 3.79
CA GLN A 107 18.12 1.52 2.40
C GLN A 107 19.59 1.77 2.08
N LYS A 108 20.15 0.89 1.25
CA LYS A 108 21.50 1.06 0.69
C LYS A 108 21.39 1.59 -0.72
N GLU A 109 22.44 2.25 -1.19
CA GLU A 109 22.51 2.73 -2.57
C GLU A 109 22.23 1.58 -3.56
N GLY A 110 21.28 1.81 -4.48
CA GLY A 110 20.83 0.81 -5.44
C GLY A 110 19.88 -0.27 -4.90
N ASP A 111 19.47 -0.20 -3.62
CA ASP A 111 18.50 -1.13 -3.02
C ASP A 111 17.26 -0.38 -2.50
N ILE A 112 16.08 -0.94 -2.74
CA ILE A 112 14.79 -0.37 -2.28
C ILE A 112 14.37 -0.91 -0.91
N TYR A 113 15.05 -1.95 -0.38
CA TYR A 113 14.68 -2.58 0.90
C TYR A 113 15.28 -1.86 2.11
N GLY A 114 14.45 -1.66 3.14
CA GLY A 114 14.79 -0.92 4.37
C GLY A 114 14.00 0.37 4.53
N PHE A 115 14.40 1.20 5.48
CA PHE A 115 13.87 2.55 5.67
C PHE A 115 14.37 3.53 4.60
N GLY A 116 13.45 4.32 4.06
CA GLY A 116 13.71 5.35 3.06
C GLY A 116 12.53 5.54 2.12
N GLN A 117 12.62 6.55 1.25
CA GLN A 117 11.69 6.70 0.13
C GLN A 117 12.26 5.97 -1.09
N ALA A 118 11.47 5.03 -1.64
CA ALA A 118 11.83 4.37 -2.88
C ALA A 118 11.68 5.32 -4.07
N PHE A 119 12.47 5.09 -5.13
CA PHE A 119 12.37 5.80 -6.41
C PHE A 119 12.70 7.30 -6.37
N VAL A 120 13.66 7.69 -5.52
CA VAL A 120 14.25 9.04 -5.53
C VAL A 120 15.54 9.00 -6.33
N PHE A 121 15.59 9.66 -7.48
CA PHE A 121 16.72 9.52 -8.42
C PHE A 121 17.52 10.81 -8.67
N ASP A 122 17.01 11.95 -8.22
CA ASP A 122 17.61 13.27 -8.39
C ASP A 122 17.44 14.07 -7.09
N GLU A 123 18.48 14.77 -6.65
CA GLU A 123 18.44 15.65 -5.47
C GLU A 123 17.44 16.81 -5.63
N LYS A 124 17.09 17.17 -6.87
CA LYS A 124 16.09 18.19 -7.20
C LYS A 124 14.66 17.64 -7.21
N GLN A 125 14.49 16.31 -7.09
CA GLN A 125 13.18 15.68 -7.09
C GLN A 125 12.38 16.16 -5.87
N LYS A 126 11.13 16.59 -6.10
CA LYS A 126 10.20 16.86 -4.99
C LYS A 126 9.93 15.57 -4.21
N LEU A 127 10.00 15.63 -2.90
CA LEU A 127 9.86 14.50 -1.99
C LEU A 127 8.43 14.39 -1.44
N GLU A 128 8.09 13.20 -1.00
CA GLU A 128 6.83 12.90 -0.34
C GLU A 128 6.91 13.23 1.16
N TRP A 129 5.81 13.68 1.77
CA TRP A 129 5.73 13.89 3.22
C TRP A 129 5.44 12.57 3.94
N ALA A 130 6.35 11.62 3.80
CA ALA A 130 6.23 10.28 4.37
C ALA A 130 7.59 9.65 4.64
N ASP A 131 7.62 8.75 5.61
CA ASP A 131 8.70 7.77 5.77
C ASP A 131 8.21 6.40 5.32
N GLY A 132 9.03 5.71 4.53
CA GLY A 132 8.75 4.37 4.02
C GLY A 132 9.64 3.30 4.66
N PHE A 133 9.13 2.09 4.78
CA PHE A 133 9.91 0.88 5.02
C PHE A 133 9.46 -0.22 4.06
N VAL A 134 10.40 -0.85 3.36
CA VAL A 134 10.11 -1.92 2.40
C VAL A 134 10.88 -3.19 2.77
N THR A 135 10.19 -4.33 2.77
CA THR A 135 10.83 -5.66 2.91
C THR A 135 10.22 -6.66 1.95
N ALA A 136 11.06 -7.46 1.29
CA ALA A 136 10.61 -8.70 0.68
C ALA A 136 10.08 -9.63 1.78
N SER A 137 8.98 -10.34 1.51
CA SER A 137 8.43 -11.32 2.44
C SER A 137 8.36 -12.72 1.84
N LEU A 138 7.77 -12.89 0.65
CA LEU A 138 7.73 -14.18 -0.04
C LEU A 138 8.26 -14.09 -1.48
N PRO A 139 8.87 -15.17 -2.00
CA PRO A 139 9.35 -16.33 -1.25
C PRO A 139 10.48 -15.94 -0.28
N THR A 140 10.65 -16.72 0.79
CA THR A 140 11.53 -16.36 1.92
C THR A 140 13.00 -16.21 1.54
N HIS A 141 13.47 -16.89 0.51
CA HIS A 141 14.85 -16.79 0.02
C HIS A 141 15.18 -15.42 -0.62
N LEU A 142 14.17 -14.62 -1.00
CA LEU A 142 14.37 -13.26 -1.50
C LEU A 142 14.48 -12.21 -0.38
N ARG A 143 14.21 -12.61 0.88
CA ARG A 143 14.33 -11.71 2.03
C ARG A 143 15.77 -11.24 2.17
N LYS A 144 15.94 -9.95 2.49
CA LYS A 144 17.26 -9.39 2.80
C LYS A 144 17.60 -9.71 4.26
N PRO A 145 18.57 -10.61 4.57
CA PRO A 145 18.83 -11.01 5.95
C PRO A 145 19.25 -9.83 6.85
N ARG A 146 19.96 -8.84 6.27
CA ARG A 146 20.34 -7.60 6.97
C ARG A 146 19.13 -6.83 7.52
N ILE A 147 18.03 -6.82 6.78
CA ILE A 147 16.80 -6.12 7.16
C ILE A 147 15.95 -7.04 8.03
N PHE A 148 15.59 -8.21 7.48
CA PHE A 148 14.60 -9.08 8.09
C PHE A 148 15.05 -9.56 9.47
N ASN A 149 16.32 -9.96 9.67
CA ASN A 149 16.77 -10.50 10.96
C ASN A 149 16.91 -9.45 12.07
N GLN A 150 16.92 -8.17 11.71
CA GLN A 150 17.01 -7.05 12.66
C GLN A 150 15.63 -6.53 13.10
N LEU A 151 14.55 -7.00 12.49
CA LEU A 151 13.19 -6.67 12.94
C LEU A 151 12.88 -7.33 14.30
N PRO A 152 12.05 -6.68 15.15
CA PRO A 152 11.58 -7.27 16.40
C PRO A 152 11.01 -8.67 16.17
N GLN A 153 11.31 -9.62 17.06
CA GLN A 153 10.96 -11.03 16.87
C GLN A 153 9.46 -11.23 16.62
N LEU A 154 8.60 -10.65 17.48
CA LEU A 154 7.14 -10.76 17.35
C LEU A 154 6.64 -10.18 16.02
N PHE A 155 7.32 -9.15 15.50
CA PHE A 155 6.95 -8.58 14.22
C PHE A 155 7.35 -9.47 13.05
N ARG A 156 8.52 -10.13 13.11
CA ARG A 156 8.93 -11.14 12.12
C ARG A 156 7.94 -12.30 12.04
N GLU A 157 7.55 -12.83 13.21
CA GLU A 157 6.55 -13.90 13.32
C GLU A 157 5.19 -13.45 12.74
N SER A 158 4.78 -12.22 13.03
CA SER A 158 3.56 -11.63 12.47
C SER A 158 3.64 -11.49 10.95
N ILE A 159 4.77 -11.00 10.41
CA ILE A 159 5.01 -10.92 8.95
C ILE A 159 4.94 -12.31 8.32
N ASP A 160 5.56 -13.32 8.95
CA ASP A 160 5.55 -14.69 8.44
C ASP A 160 4.13 -15.23 8.29
N THR A 161 3.33 -15.20 9.36
CA THR A 161 1.95 -15.70 9.32
C THR A 161 1.08 -14.86 8.39
N TYR A 162 1.17 -13.53 8.48
CA TYR A 162 0.35 -12.62 7.68
C TYR A 162 0.64 -12.72 6.18
N SER A 163 1.90 -12.92 5.79
CA SER A 163 2.26 -13.03 4.38
C SER A 163 1.75 -14.31 3.73
N VAL A 164 1.68 -15.42 4.48
CA VAL A 164 1.08 -16.67 3.99
C VAL A 164 -0.43 -16.50 3.80
N GLU A 165 -1.11 -15.91 4.79
CA GLU A 165 -2.55 -15.61 4.71
C GLU A 165 -2.86 -14.67 3.54
N LEU A 166 -2.10 -13.59 3.36
CA LEU A 166 -2.28 -12.66 2.25
C LEU A 166 -1.94 -13.28 0.89
N LYS A 167 -0.93 -14.16 0.81
CA LYS A 167 -0.65 -14.90 -0.44
C LYS A 167 -1.84 -15.76 -0.82
N ASN A 168 -2.41 -16.51 0.12
CA ASN A 168 -3.57 -17.36 -0.15
C ASN A 168 -4.78 -16.52 -0.56
N LEU A 169 -5.04 -15.42 0.15
CA LEU A 169 -6.11 -14.48 -0.19
C LEU A 169 -5.91 -13.88 -1.59
N ALA A 170 -4.70 -13.44 -1.92
CA ALA A 170 -4.38 -12.87 -3.23
C ALA A 170 -4.61 -13.89 -4.36
N ILE A 171 -4.15 -15.13 -4.19
CA ILE A 171 -4.37 -16.21 -5.18
C ILE A 171 -5.88 -16.46 -5.37
N GLU A 172 -6.64 -16.53 -4.28
CA GLU A 172 -8.09 -16.76 -4.35
C GLU A 172 -8.81 -15.60 -5.04
N MET A 173 -8.48 -14.37 -4.66
CA MET A 173 -9.06 -13.17 -5.27
C MET A 173 -8.73 -13.09 -6.75
N MET A 174 -7.49 -13.37 -7.15
CA MET A 174 -7.13 -13.33 -8.55
C MET A 174 -7.89 -14.40 -9.36
N LYS A 175 -8.08 -15.62 -8.84
CA LYS A 175 -8.94 -16.64 -9.51
C LYS A 175 -10.37 -16.15 -9.69
N LEU A 176 -10.95 -15.55 -8.66
CA LEU A 176 -12.31 -15.00 -8.69
C LEU A 176 -12.41 -13.84 -9.70
N MET A 177 -11.40 -12.98 -9.76
CA MET A 177 -11.31 -11.88 -10.73
C MET A 177 -11.18 -12.42 -12.16
N GLY A 178 -10.35 -13.44 -12.38
CA GLY A 178 -10.22 -14.10 -13.69
C GLY A 178 -11.54 -14.69 -14.17
N ASN A 179 -12.26 -15.39 -13.28
CA ASN A 179 -13.59 -15.90 -13.58
C ASN A 179 -14.59 -14.77 -13.90
N ALA A 180 -14.62 -13.72 -13.07
CA ALA A 180 -15.52 -12.57 -13.27
C ALA A 180 -15.27 -11.86 -14.61
N LEU A 181 -14.01 -11.81 -15.04
CA LEU A 181 -13.57 -11.18 -16.29
C LEU A 181 -13.56 -12.14 -17.50
N ALA A 182 -13.93 -13.41 -17.30
CA ALA A 182 -13.86 -14.49 -18.30
C ALA A 182 -12.47 -14.68 -18.92
N ILE A 183 -11.41 -14.53 -18.12
CA ILE A 183 -10.01 -14.83 -18.49
C ILE A 183 -9.78 -16.34 -18.42
N ASP A 184 -8.98 -16.88 -19.35
CA ASP A 184 -8.64 -18.30 -19.37
C ASP A 184 -7.95 -18.73 -18.05
N PRO A 185 -8.44 -19.79 -17.37
CA PRO A 185 -7.81 -20.30 -16.15
C PRO A 185 -6.33 -20.66 -16.28
N ASN A 186 -5.86 -21.03 -17.47
CA ASN A 186 -4.46 -21.37 -17.73
C ASN A 186 -3.57 -20.12 -17.76
N GLU A 187 -4.01 -19.03 -18.40
CA GLU A 187 -3.32 -17.73 -18.39
C GLU A 187 -3.20 -17.20 -16.96
N MET A 188 -4.27 -17.37 -16.19
CA MET A 188 -4.32 -17.03 -14.77
C MET A 188 -3.31 -17.87 -13.96
N THR A 189 -3.25 -19.19 -14.16
CA THR A 189 -2.37 -20.07 -13.37
C THR A 189 -0.88 -19.76 -13.54
N GLU A 190 -0.44 -19.37 -14.74
CA GLU A 190 0.96 -18.97 -14.99
C GLU A 190 1.38 -17.69 -14.25
N ILE A 191 0.44 -16.77 -13.99
CA ILE A 191 0.70 -15.55 -13.21
C ILE A 191 0.82 -15.85 -11.70
N PHE A 192 0.19 -16.92 -11.20
CA PHE A 192 0.05 -17.18 -9.75
C PHE A 192 1.07 -18.12 -9.11
N THR A 193 1.81 -18.90 -9.90
CA THR A 193 2.68 -19.95 -9.36
C THR A 193 4.03 -19.44 -8.85
N GLU A 194 4.58 -18.36 -9.41
CA GLU A 194 5.92 -17.83 -9.08
C GLU A 194 5.94 -16.38 -8.56
N GLY A 195 4.82 -15.91 -7.99
CA GLY A 195 4.69 -14.54 -7.49
C GLY A 195 5.59 -14.19 -6.30
N THR A 196 5.99 -12.92 -6.23
CA THR A 196 6.67 -12.35 -5.06
C THR A 196 5.69 -11.52 -4.21
N LEU A 197 5.92 -11.48 -2.90
CA LEU A 197 5.18 -10.62 -1.97
C LEU A 197 6.17 -9.67 -1.30
N THR A 198 5.94 -8.38 -1.52
CA THR A 198 6.68 -7.29 -0.89
C THR A 198 5.74 -6.54 0.05
N ILE A 199 6.23 -6.21 1.24
CA ILE A 199 5.51 -5.37 2.21
C ILE A 199 6.12 -3.98 2.16
N ARG A 200 5.27 -2.98 1.88
CA ARG A 200 5.58 -1.55 2.02
C ARG A 200 4.78 -1.00 3.18
N ILE A 201 5.47 -0.37 4.12
CA ILE A 201 4.88 0.30 5.27
C ILE A 201 5.13 1.80 5.08
N ASN A 202 4.07 2.61 5.13
CA ASN A 202 4.16 4.05 4.99
C ASN A 202 3.72 4.71 6.31
N TYR A 203 4.51 5.68 6.76
CA TYR A 203 4.21 6.51 7.92
C TYR A 203 4.12 7.96 7.47
N TYR A 204 3.00 8.61 7.77
CA TYR A 204 2.70 9.99 7.38
C TYR A 204 2.67 10.86 8.64
N PRO A 205 3.77 11.57 8.99
CA PRO A 205 3.80 12.44 10.16
C PRO A 205 2.87 13.66 9.99
N PRO A 206 2.41 14.28 11.08
CA PRO A 206 1.72 15.58 11.01
C PRO A 206 2.51 16.61 10.21
N CYS A 207 1.82 17.44 9.44
CA CYS A 207 2.39 18.48 8.59
C CYS A 207 1.86 19.86 9.01
N PRO A 208 2.71 20.90 9.13
CA PRO A 208 2.25 22.26 9.42
C PRO A 208 1.55 22.95 8.25
N GLU A 209 1.83 22.54 7.01
CA GLU A 209 1.22 23.08 5.76
C GLU A 209 0.70 21.91 4.90
N PRO A 210 -0.32 21.15 5.36
CA PRO A 210 -0.78 19.93 4.70
C PRO A 210 -1.30 20.16 3.27
N GLU A 211 -1.80 21.34 2.95
CA GLU A 211 -2.27 21.74 1.62
C GLU A 211 -1.14 21.95 0.60
N ARG A 212 0.10 22.02 1.06
CA ARG A 212 1.31 22.26 0.25
C ARG A 212 2.17 21.01 0.06
N VAL A 213 1.80 19.87 0.62
CA VAL A 213 2.56 18.62 0.53
C VAL A 213 1.66 17.47 0.11
N ILE A 214 2.26 16.34 -0.26
CA ILE A 214 1.53 15.10 -0.52
C ILE A 214 2.19 13.95 0.25
N GLY A 215 1.38 13.10 0.87
CA GLY A 215 1.90 11.93 1.60
C GLY A 215 2.50 10.89 0.64
N LEU A 216 1.80 10.59 -0.45
CA LEU A 216 2.23 9.67 -1.50
C LEU A 216 1.73 10.23 -2.83
N LYS A 217 2.61 10.40 -3.81
CA LYS A 217 2.23 11.01 -5.09
C LYS A 217 1.22 10.15 -5.83
N ALA A 218 0.45 10.77 -6.73
CA ALA A 218 -0.46 10.06 -7.62
C ALA A 218 0.32 9.04 -8.46
N HIS A 219 -0.09 7.78 -8.40
CA HIS A 219 0.50 6.67 -9.14
C HIS A 219 -0.54 5.56 -9.34
N SER A 220 -0.29 4.70 -10.33
CA SER A 220 -0.83 3.35 -10.36
C SER A 220 0.18 2.42 -9.69
N ASP A 221 -0.31 1.42 -8.97
CA ASP A 221 0.55 0.39 -8.40
C ASP A 221 1.31 -0.35 -9.51
N LEU A 222 2.45 -0.96 -9.15
CA LEU A 222 3.16 -1.87 -10.03
C LEU A 222 2.96 -3.29 -9.52
N GLY A 223 2.71 -4.24 -10.43
CA GLY A 223 2.57 -5.66 -10.11
C GLY A 223 1.15 -6.19 -10.32
N GLY A 224 0.81 -7.26 -9.60
CA GLY A 224 -0.48 -7.96 -9.76
C GLY A 224 -1.60 -7.39 -8.90
N LEU A 225 -1.49 -7.56 -7.58
CA LEU A 225 -2.52 -7.18 -6.62
C LEU A 225 -1.88 -6.57 -5.38
N THR A 226 -2.35 -5.38 -4.99
CA THR A 226 -2.03 -4.76 -3.70
C THR A 226 -3.16 -5.02 -2.73
N ILE A 227 -2.82 -5.40 -1.49
CA ILE A 227 -3.77 -5.51 -0.38
C ILE A 227 -3.34 -4.51 0.69
N LEU A 228 -4.15 -3.47 0.91
CA LEU A 228 -3.84 -2.38 1.82
C LEU A 228 -4.58 -2.53 3.15
N LEU A 229 -3.81 -2.50 4.25
CA LEU A 229 -4.29 -2.41 5.62
C LEU A 229 -3.97 -1.02 6.18
N GLN A 230 -5.01 -0.25 6.55
CA GLN A 230 -4.83 1.01 7.26
C GLN A 230 -4.65 0.76 8.77
N THR A 231 -3.67 1.42 9.38
CA THR A 231 -3.26 1.14 10.77
C THR A 231 -4.03 1.95 11.82
N ASN A 232 -4.61 3.08 11.45
CA ASN A 232 -5.39 3.98 12.32
C ASN A 232 -6.61 4.57 11.58
N ASP A 233 -7.39 5.40 12.25
CA ASP A 233 -8.62 5.99 11.68
C ASP A 233 -8.37 7.32 10.94
N VAL A 234 -7.11 7.67 10.66
CA VAL A 234 -6.76 8.89 9.93
C VAL A 234 -7.00 8.69 8.45
N GLN A 235 -7.88 9.51 7.87
CA GLN A 235 -8.16 9.49 6.43
C GLN A 235 -6.99 10.05 5.63
N GLY A 236 -6.77 9.49 4.43
CA GLY A 236 -5.71 9.99 3.53
C GLY A 236 -5.67 9.30 2.17
N LEU A 237 -6.21 8.07 2.05
CA LEU A 237 -6.27 7.37 0.77
C LEU A 237 -7.33 8.01 -0.14
N GLN A 238 -6.95 8.28 -1.38
CA GLN A 238 -7.83 8.75 -2.44
C GLN A 238 -7.60 7.94 -3.72
N VAL A 239 -8.67 7.72 -4.49
CA VAL A 239 -8.62 7.04 -5.79
C VAL A 239 -9.14 7.99 -6.86
N LYS A 240 -8.49 8.01 -8.02
CA LYS A 240 -8.94 8.84 -9.14
C LYS A 240 -9.94 8.07 -10.00
N LYS A 241 -11.17 8.58 -10.12
CA LYS A 241 -12.23 8.06 -10.99
C LYS A 241 -12.81 9.19 -11.82
N ASP A 242 -12.83 9.02 -13.15
CA ASP A 242 -13.40 9.98 -14.12
C ASP A 242 -12.89 11.42 -13.91
N GLY A 243 -11.59 11.55 -13.62
CA GLY A 243 -10.93 12.84 -13.38
C GLY A 243 -11.10 13.40 -11.96
N GLN A 244 -11.89 12.76 -11.10
CA GLN A 244 -12.16 13.19 -9.72
C GLN A 244 -11.44 12.32 -8.71
N TRP A 245 -10.96 12.93 -7.61
CA TRP A 245 -10.37 12.21 -6.49
C TRP A 245 -11.44 11.86 -5.45
N ILE A 246 -11.61 10.55 -5.23
CA ILE A 246 -12.60 9.96 -4.34
C ILE A 246 -11.91 9.55 -3.02
N PRO A 247 -12.27 10.15 -1.87
CA PRO A 247 -11.71 9.77 -0.58
C PRO A 247 -12.22 8.41 -0.14
N ILE A 248 -11.32 7.59 0.42
CA ILE A 248 -11.60 6.24 0.88
C ILE A 248 -11.44 6.20 2.40
N ASN A 249 -12.41 5.58 3.09
CA ASN A 249 -12.27 5.17 4.48
C ASN A 249 -12.15 3.64 4.53
N PRO A 250 -10.93 3.08 4.49
CA PRO A 250 -10.72 1.66 4.19
C PRO A 250 -10.82 0.74 5.41
N TYR A 251 -11.46 -0.43 5.22
CA TYR A 251 -11.33 -1.58 6.13
C TYR A 251 -10.20 -2.55 5.71
N LEU A 252 -10.18 -2.92 4.43
CA LEU A 252 -9.12 -3.61 3.70
C LEU A 252 -9.39 -3.35 2.20
N VAL A 253 -8.37 -2.96 1.44
CA VAL A 253 -8.58 -2.56 0.04
C VAL A 253 -7.70 -3.34 -0.91
N LEU A 254 -8.26 -3.68 -2.07
CA LEU A 254 -7.56 -4.29 -3.18
C LEU A 254 -7.49 -3.32 -4.36
N SER A 255 -6.29 -3.19 -4.93
CA SER A 255 -6.02 -2.53 -6.21
C SER A 255 -5.24 -3.48 -7.11
N SER A 256 -5.52 -3.45 -8.40
CA SER A 256 -4.78 -4.24 -9.39
C SER A 256 -4.40 -3.39 -10.59
N SER A 257 -3.10 -3.25 -10.83
CA SER A 257 -2.55 -2.60 -12.04
C SER A 257 -2.57 -3.52 -13.27
N THR A 258 -2.61 -4.84 -13.08
CA THR A 258 -2.70 -5.82 -14.19
C THR A 258 -4.06 -5.85 -14.90
N LEU A 259 -5.04 -5.11 -14.39
CA LEU A 259 -6.40 -5.06 -14.95
C LEU A 259 -6.74 -3.70 -15.57
N GLU A 260 -5.76 -2.80 -15.72
CA GLU A 260 -5.93 -1.60 -16.54
C GLU A 260 -6.13 -2.05 -18.00
N THR A 261 -7.39 -2.16 -18.41
CA THR A 261 -7.73 -2.28 -19.83
C THR A 261 -7.45 -0.94 -20.50
N SER A 262 -6.51 -0.96 -21.43
CA SER A 262 -6.22 0.09 -22.41
C SER A 262 -7.45 0.69 -23.06
#